data_AF-A0A430FSX6-F1
#
_entry.id   AF-A0A430FSX6-F1
#
_cell.length_a   1.000
_cell.length_b   1.000
_cell.length_c   1.000
_cell.angle_alpha   90.00
_cell.angle_beta   90.00
_cell.angle_gamma   90.00
#
_symmetry.space_group_name_H-M   'P 1'
#
loop_
_entity.id
_entity.type
_entity.pdbx_description
1 polymer ?
#
loop_
_entity_poly.entity_id
_entity_poly.type
_entity_poly.pdbx_seq_one_letter_code
_entity_poly.pdbx_strand_id
1 'polypeptide(L)'
;MSLRTLIRKHSWVLPLCVVLIVSTVAGPAYADTNPLRTIATDQISQEQSAPAPQAEDGEPSETPSSGDSTNVSSPSGDPTSGYWGTCKWDTYGGSQHIYLATTGPCTVPSTESNFLWDLDYRRTNLYEASIVNTVTLEGAHLLNGMFSDASEFTKVEGLGNIDFSQIPLDQPIEFMRMFEGTSLESADFDKLNLQDRKINVSRMFAQTRSPKIDISYLKIEQRAVDITGLFSGNKFLKSMEIRSAINHDIKSLAGIFSGCESLKSVRWDLTTPEATSIAGMFTNCKNLKIIDISCVKAKHIARTQEAFSGCHKVHSLYLGNMEFDGLELAPYKFYAGDAFKSMYELNVVQMSRNAMTKLLSVYDAAAAPYSFPGDFKTTWKKIDLRTMHEERGTWTHFSDVNKFPQGDEIFKLKMANY
;
A
#
# COMPACT_ATOMS: atom_id res chain seq x y z
N MET A 1 -34.58 -23.31 34.47
CA MET A 1 -33.22 -23.86 34.31
C MET A 1 -32.71 -23.34 32.98
N SER A 2 -31.88 -22.30 33.00
CA SER A 2 -31.69 -21.40 31.85
C SER A 2 -30.61 -21.87 30.88
N LEU A 3 -30.76 -21.42 29.63
CA LEU A 3 -30.08 -21.73 28.37
C LEU A 3 -28.55 -21.44 28.35
N ARG A 4 -27.83 -21.67 29.44
CA ARG A 4 -26.38 -21.37 29.60
C ARG A 4 -25.47 -22.60 29.65
N THR A 5 -25.98 -23.81 29.41
CA THR A 5 -25.18 -25.04 29.62
C THR A 5 -25.05 -25.95 28.40
N LEU A 6 -25.20 -25.44 27.17
CA LEU A 6 -25.09 -26.27 25.96
C LEU A 6 -24.26 -25.69 24.81
N ILE A 7 -23.20 -24.93 25.11
CA ILE A 7 -22.15 -24.64 24.11
C ILE A 7 -20.76 -24.75 24.78
N ARG A 8 -20.41 -25.98 25.17
CA ARG A 8 -19.02 -26.43 25.38
C ARG A 8 -18.92 -27.81 24.75
N LYS A 9 -18.54 -27.83 23.47
CA LYS A 9 -17.99 -28.94 22.66
C LYS A 9 -18.50 -28.77 21.24
N HIS A 10 -17.60 -28.30 20.37
CA HIS A 10 -17.48 -28.49 18.92
C HIS A 10 -16.90 -27.21 18.29
N SER A 11 -15.57 -27.13 18.33
CA SER A 11 -14.80 -26.21 17.49
C SER A 11 -14.84 -26.76 16.07
N TRP A 12 -15.67 -26.16 15.20
CA TRP A 12 -15.58 -26.33 13.76
C TRP A 12 -15.11 -25.00 13.20
N VAL A 13 -13.88 -25.02 12.68
CA VAL A 13 -13.38 -23.99 11.78
C VAL A 13 -14.13 -24.18 10.47
N LEU A 14 -14.98 -23.22 10.11
CA LEU A 14 -15.58 -23.13 8.78
C LEU A 14 -15.02 -21.88 8.09
N PRO A 15 -14.56 -22.00 6.83
CA PRO A 15 -14.01 -20.89 6.08
C PRO A 15 -15.18 -20.01 5.63
N LEU A 16 -15.28 -18.80 6.17
CA LEU A 16 -16.18 -17.81 5.63
C LEU A 16 -15.58 -17.29 4.32
N CYS A 17 -16.09 -17.84 3.21
CA CYS A 17 -16.00 -17.23 1.89
C CYS A 17 -16.54 -15.81 1.98
N VAL A 18 -15.67 -14.81 1.83
CA VAL A 18 -16.06 -13.40 1.83
C VAL A 18 -16.25 -12.95 0.38
N VAL A 19 -17.51 -12.68 0.05
CA VAL A 19 -17.92 -11.91 -1.11
C VAL A 19 -17.45 -10.47 -0.90
N LEU A 20 -16.60 -9.94 -1.79
CA LEU A 20 -16.22 -8.52 -1.79
C LEU A 20 -16.95 -7.80 -2.93
N ILE A 21 -17.98 -7.07 -2.53
CA ILE A 21 -18.67 -6.09 -3.36
C ILE A 21 -17.79 -4.82 -3.39
N VAL A 22 -17.25 -4.49 -4.55
CA VAL A 22 -16.75 -3.13 -4.81
C VAL A 22 -17.95 -2.29 -5.27
N SER A 23 -18.77 -1.81 -4.34
CA SER A 23 -19.86 -0.87 -4.64
C SER A 23 -19.60 0.48 -4.01
N THR A 24 -19.83 1.53 -4.79
CA THR A 24 -19.98 2.94 -4.41
C THR A 24 -21.24 3.21 -3.57
N VAL A 25 -21.64 2.29 -2.70
CA VAL A 25 -22.77 2.47 -1.78
C VAL A 25 -22.39 1.82 -0.46
N ALA A 26 -22.58 2.55 0.64
CA ALA A 26 -22.36 2.09 2.01
C ALA A 26 -22.97 0.69 2.22
N GLY A 27 -22.12 -0.33 2.17
CA GLY A 27 -22.46 -1.69 2.60
C GLY A 27 -22.53 -1.75 4.14
N PRO A 28 -23.27 -2.72 4.70
CA PRO A 28 -23.55 -2.76 6.13
C PRO A 28 -22.23 -2.83 6.92
N ALA A 29 -22.12 -1.95 7.91
CA ALA A 29 -20.99 -1.90 8.82
C ALA A 29 -20.73 -3.30 9.40
N TYR A 30 -19.59 -3.88 9.06
CA TYR A 30 -19.04 -5.00 9.82
C TYR A 30 -18.88 -4.47 11.25
N ALA A 31 -19.56 -5.10 12.22
CA ALA A 31 -19.45 -4.72 13.62
C ALA A 31 -18.01 -4.93 14.08
N ASP A 32 -17.24 -3.85 14.07
CA ASP A 32 -15.84 -3.86 14.43
C ASP A 32 -15.73 -3.90 15.95
N THR A 33 -15.41 -5.07 16.50
CA THR A 33 -15.31 -5.30 17.94
C THR A 33 -13.97 -4.82 18.52
N ASN A 34 -13.08 -4.24 17.69
CA ASN A 34 -11.84 -3.67 18.16
C ASN A 34 -12.10 -2.24 18.71
N PRO A 35 -11.99 -2.01 20.03
CA PRO A 35 -12.21 -0.68 20.61
C PRO A 35 -11.23 0.38 20.09
N LEU A 36 -10.07 -0.01 19.55
CA LEU A 36 -9.15 0.89 18.84
C LEU A 36 -9.78 1.52 17.60
N ARG A 37 -10.67 0.76 16.94
CA ARG A 37 -11.26 1.13 15.65
C ARG A 37 -12.56 1.88 15.77
N THR A 38 -13.41 1.55 16.73
CA THR A 38 -14.68 2.28 16.97
C THR A 38 -14.45 3.80 17.10
N ILE A 39 -13.30 4.22 17.62
CA ILE A 39 -12.92 5.62 17.81
C ILE A 39 -12.42 6.29 16.50
N ALA A 40 -11.90 5.50 15.56
CA ALA A 40 -11.35 5.96 14.28
C ALA A 40 -12.39 5.96 13.14
N THR A 41 -13.32 4.97 13.11
CA THR A 41 -14.34 4.82 12.05
C THR A 41 -15.36 5.97 12.04
N ASP A 42 -15.74 6.50 13.20
CA ASP A 42 -16.71 7.61 13.30
C ASP A 42 -16.26 8.87 12.55
N GLN A 43 -14.96 9.09 12.39
CA GLN A 43 -14.39 10.25 11.69
C GLN A 43 -14.23 9.98 10.17
N ILE A 44 -13.91 8.74 9.79
CA ILE A 44 -13.66 8.36 8.39
C ILE A 44 -14.99 8.29 7.59
N SER A 45 -16.05 7.75 8.18
CA SER A 45 -17.35 7.58 7.51
C SER A 45 -18.07 8.92 7.24
N GLN A 46 -17.80 9.96 8.03
CA GLN A 46 -18.40 11.29 7.83
C GLN A 46 -17.76 12.05 6.64
N GLU A 47 -16.48 11.86 6.35
CA GLU A 47 -15.81 12.58 5.25
C GLU A 47 -15.94 11.92 3.88
N GLN A 48 -16.25 10.62 3.82
CA GLN A 48 -16.49 9.89 2.57
C GLN A 48 -17.85 10.26 1.92
N SER A 49 -18.71 11.02 2.61
CA SER A 49 -20.05 11.40 2.14
C SER A 49 -20.13 12.82 1.55
N ALA A 50 -19.01 13.53 1.41
CA ALA A 50 -18.99 14.81 0.70
C ALA A 50 -19.17 14.60 -0.82
N PRO A 51 -20.07 15.35 -1.50
CA PRO A 51 -20.22 15.26 -2.95
C PRO A 51 -18.91 15.62 -3.65
N ALA A 52 -18.64 14.95 -4.77
CA ALA A 52 -17.55 15.35 -5.65
C ALA A 52 -17.70 16.85 -5.99
N PRO A 53 -16.62 17.66 -5.94
CA PRO A 53 -16.70 19.00 -6.47
C PRO A 53 -17.06 18.90 -7.95
N GLN A 54 -18.08 19.67 -8.36
CA GLN A 54 -18.45 19.80 -9.75
C GLN A 54 -17.24 20.29 -10.54
N ALA A 55 -16.95 19.64 -11.67
CA ALA A 55 -15.98 20.14 -12.61
C ALA A 55 -16.46 21.52 -13.08
N GLU A 56 -15.68 22.56 -12.80
CA GLU A 56 -15.83 23.84 -13.49
C GLU A 56 -15.28 23.64 -14.90
N ASP A 57 -16.16 23.72 -15.89
CA ASP A 57 -15.82 23.78 -17.30
C ASP A 57 -15.06 25.07 -17.59
N GLY A 58 -13.74 25.01 -17.50
CA GLY A 58 -12.83 26.00 -18.07
C GLY A 58 -12.37 25.53 -19.44
N GLU A 59 -12.99 26.05 -20.51
CA GLU A 59 -12.45 25.98 -21.86
C GLU A 59 -11.05 26.63 -21.91
N PRO A 60 -10.02 25.95 -22.46
CA PRO A 60 -8.90 26.65 -23.06
C PRO A 60 -9.19 26.80 -24.56
N SER A 61 -9.54 28.02 -24.94
CA SER A 61 -9.48 28.48 -26.32
C SER A 61 -8.01 28.70 -26.71
N GLU A 62 -7.42 27.79 -27.49
CA GLU A 62 -6.29 28.14 -28.35
C GLU A 62 -6.46 27.51 -29.74
N THR A 63 -6.45 28.38 -30.73
CA THR A 63 -6.53 28.12 -32.17
C THR A 63 -5.38 27.23 -32.67
N PRO A 64 -5.60 26.35 -33.67
CA PRO A 64 -4.55 25.50 -34.22
C PRO A 64 -3.61 26.30 -35.11
N SER A 65 -2.36 26.46 -34.68
CA SER A 65 -1.26 26.92 -35.53
C SER A 65 -0.76 25.75 -36.37
N SER A 66 -1.00 25.84 -37.68
CA SER A 66 -0.45 24.98 -38.71
C SER A 66 1.08 25.02 -38.74
N GLY A 67 1.70 23.84 -38.83
CA GLY A 67 3.06 23.67 -39.35
C GLY A 67 4.12 23.42 -38.28
N ASP A 68 4.34 22.16 -37.92
CA ASP A 68 5.55 21.47 -38.35
C ASP A 68 5.34 19.96 -38.20
N SER A 69 5.11 19.28 -39.31
CA SER A 69 5.20 17.83 -39.38
C SER A 69 6.68 17.46 -39.30
N THR A 70 7.25 17.51 -38.10
CA THR A 70 8.42 16.69 -37.84
C THR A 70 7.92 15.25 -37.83
N ASN A 71 8.06 14.62 -39.00
CA ASN A 71 8.20 13.17 -39.11
C ASN A 71 9.14 12.73 -37.98
N VAL A 72 8.57 12.27 -36.87
CA VAL A 72 9.28 11.32 -36.01
C VAL A 72 9.30 10.05 -36.84
N SER A 73 10.29 9.98 -37.72
CA SER A 73 10.73 8.73 -38.31
C SER A 73 10.82 7.72 -37.17
N SER A 74 9.96 6.72 -37.20
CA SER A 74 10.14 5.50 -36.44
C SER A 74 11.62 5.10 -36.55
N PRO A 75 12.29 4.64 -35.49
CA PRO A 75 13.50 3.88 -35.70
C PRO A 75 13.08 2.65 -36.51
N SER A 76 13.25 2.74 -37.82
CA SER A 76 13.12 1.64 -38.76
C SER A 76 14.16 0.61 -38.35
N GLY A 77 13.80 -0.33 -37.48
CA GLY A 77 14.76 -1.32 -37.00
C GLY A 77 14.36 -2.11 -35.75
N ASP A 78 13.39 -1.64 -34.95
CA ASP A 78 13.06 -2.37 -33.73
C ASP A 78 12.10 -3.55 -34.04
N PRO A 79 12.48 -4.81 -33.78
CA PRO A 79 11.74 -6.01 -34.19
C PRO A 79 10.27 -6.00 -33.76
N THR A 80 9.39 -6.42 -34.66
CA THR A 80 7.95 -6.59 -34.42
C THR A 80 7.59 -8.02 -34.01
N SER A 81 8.56 -8.91 -33.97
CA SER A 81 8.41 -10.29 -33.52
C SER A 81 9.73 -10.80 -33.00
N GLY A 82 9.70 -11.78 -32.10
CA GLY A 82 10.90 -12.39 -31.57
C GLY A 82 10.58 -13.59 -30.69
N TYR A 83 11.53 -13.96 -29.84
CA TYR A 83 11.38 -15.04 -28.89
C TYR A 83 11.77 -14.58 -27.50
N TRP A 84 11.11 -15.16 -26.49
CA TRP A 84 11.50 -15.11 -25.10
C TRP A 84 11.65 -16.56 -24.63
N GLY A 85 12.88 -17.03 -24.48
CA GLY A 85 13.15 -18.48 -24.48
C GLY A 85 12.63 -19.12 -25.78
N THR A 86 11.73 -20.10 -25.66
CA THR A 86 11.06 -20.71 -26.83
C THR A 86 9.72 -20.06 -27.17
N CYS A 87 9.28 -19.06 -26.41
CA CYS A 87 8.00 -18.40 -26.59
C CYS A 87 8.07 -17.33 -27.68
N LYS A 88 7.45 -17.61 -28.83
CA LYS A 88 7.31 -16.61 -29.89
C LYS A 88 6.40 -15.48 -29.42
N TRP A 89 6.84 -14.25 -29.61
CA TRP A 89 6.00 -13.05 -29.49
C TRP A 89 5.93 -12.30 -30.82
N ASP A 90 4.83 -11.58 -31.04
CA ASP A 90 4.56 -10.81 -32.26
C ASP A 90 3.64 -9.62 -31.95
N THR A 91 3.82 -8.50 -32.65
CA THR A 91 2.94 -7.33 -32.60
C THR A 91 2.13 -7.13 -33.88
N TYR A 92 2.17 -8.09 -34.81
CA TYR A 92 1.49 -8.13 -36.11
C TYR A 92 1.61 -6.81 -36.88
N GLY A 93 2.82 -6.51 -37.36
CA GLY A 93 3.08 -5.31 -38.16
C GLY A 93 3.34 -4.05 -37.34
N GLY A 94 3.85 -4.20 -36.11
CA GLY A 94 4.28 -3.07 -35.28
C GLY A 94 3.15 -2.37 -34.53
N SER A 95 2.03 -3.06 -34.30
CA SER A 95 0.99 -2.55 -33.40
C SER A 95 1.53 -2.41 -31.98
N GLN A 96 0.81 -1.67 -31.14
CA GLN A 96 1.12 -1.55 -29.72
C GLN A 96 0.53 -2.72 -28.89
N HIS A 97 -0.14 -3.66 -29.54
CA HIS A 97 -0.61 -4.91 -28.93
C HIS A 97 0.45 -5.99 -29.11
N ILE A 98 0.85 -6.64 -28.03
CA ILE A 98 1.77 -7.78 -28.09
C ILE A 98 1.07 -9.10 -27.79
N TYR A 99 1.34 -10.10 -28.62
CA TYR A 99 0.88 -11.47 -28.42
C TYR A 99 2.07 -12.33 -28.03
N LEU A 100 1.99 -13.03 -26.91
CA LEU A 100 3.01 -13.95 -26.41
C LEU A 100 2.54 -15.40 -26.56
N ALA A 101 3.47 -16.30 -26.86
CA ALA A 101 3.23 -17.73 -27.09
C ALA A 101 2.28 -17.98 -28.28
N THR A 102 2.51 -17.32 -29.41
CA THR A 102 1.61 -17.35 -30.57
C THR A 102 1.59 -18.69 -31.32
N THR A 103 2.59 -19.56 -31.11
CA THR A 103 2.79 -20.81 -31.87
C THR A 103 2.44 -22.08 -31.09
N GLY A 104 1.95 -21.95 -29.86
CA GLY A 104 1.66 -23.06 -28.95
C GLY A 104 2.36 -22.91 -27.61
N PRO A 105 2.23 -23.92 -26.72
CA PRO A 105 2.93 -23.96 -25.43
C PRO A 105 4.44 -23.82 -25.60
N CYS A 106 5.07 -23.11 -24.68
CA CYS A 106 6.49 -22.79 -24.74
C CYS A 106 7.08 -22.63 -23.33
N THR A 107 8.40 -22.51 -23.26
CA THR A 107 9.17 -22.47 -22.02
C THR A 107 10.15 -21.30 -22.06
N VAL A 108 10.29 -20.62 -20.93
CA VAL A 108 11.30 -19.59 -20.69
C VAL A 108 12.27 -20.10 -19.64
N PRO A 109 13.49 -20.51 -20.03
CA PRO A 109 14.51 -20.98 -19.10
C PRO A 109 14.89 -19.94 -18.05
N SER A 110 15.35 -20.39 -16.88
CA SER A 110 15.77 -19.49 -15.80
C SER A 110 17.03 -18.68 -16.13
N THR A 111 17.72 -18.98 -17.23
CA THR A 111 18.88 -18.23 -17.73
C THR A 111 18.50 -17.09 -18.66
N GLU A 112 17.24 -17.03 -19.09
CA GLU A 112 16.74 -15.95 -19.94
C GLU A 112 16.70 -14.63 -19.18
N SER A 113 16.83 -13.55 -19.93
CA SER A 113 16.56 -12.23 -19.39
C SER A 113 15.05 -11.96 -19.33
N ASN A 114 14.65 -10.92 -18.61
CA ASN A 114 13.25 -10.52 -18.52
C ASN A 114 12.70 -10.16 -19.91
N PHE A 115 11.39 -10.30 -20.07
CA PHE A 115 10.72 -10.05 -21.34
C PHE A 115 11.01 -8.65 -21.89
N LEU A 116 11.46 -8.57 -23.15
CA LEU A 116 11.82 -7.34 -23.88
C LEU A 116 12.83 -6.42 -23.17
N TRP A 117 13.70 -6.97 -22.30
CA TRP A 117 14.69 -6.19 -21.55
C TRP A 117 15.65 -5.38 -22.44
N ASP A 118 15.98 -5.90 -23.62
CA ASP A 118 16.87 -5.30 -24.63
C ASP A 118 16.11 -4.46 -25.67
N LEU A 119 14.78 -4.52 -25.66
CA LEU A 119 13.88 -3.82 -26.60
C LEU A 119 13.07 -2.77 -25.84
N ASP A 120 13.78 -1.85 -25.15
CA ASP A 120 13.18 -0.84 -24.27
C ASP A 120 12.14 0.03 -24.98
N TYR A 121 12.41 0.42 -26.24
CA TYR A 121 11.47 1.19 -27.04
C TYR A 121 10.19 0.41 -27.31
N ARG A 122 10.24 -0.89 -27.69
CA ARG A 122 9.02 -1.70 -27.81
C ARG A 122 8.27 -1.81 -26.51
N ARG A 123 8.97 -2.22 -25.45
CA ARG A 123 8.39 -2.46 -24.12
C ARG A 123 7.63 -1.23 -23.63
N THR A 124 8.22 -0.05 -23.73
CA THR A 124 7.62 1.23 -23.26
C THR A 124 6.51 1.78 -24.16
N ASN A 125 6.36 1.27 -25.39
CA ASN A 125 5.32 1.69 -26.33
C ASN A 125 4.15 0.68 -26.44
N LEU A 126 4.09 -0.32 -25.57
CA LEU A 126 2.97 -1.26 -25.51
C LEU A 126 1.69 -0.61 -24.97
N TYR A 127 0.55 -1.01 -25.53
CA TYR A 127 -0.80 -0.62 -25.14
C TYR A 127 -1.54 -1.78 -24.47
N GLU A 128 -1.45 -2.99 -25.03
CA GLU A 128 -2.07 -4.20 -24.47
C GLU A 128 -1.19 -5.44 -24.70
N ALA A 129 -1.41 -6.48 -23.90
CA ALA A 129 -0.79 -7.78 -24.09
C ALA A 129 -1.78 -8.94 -23.99
N SER A 130 -1.56 -9.97 -24.81
CA SER A 130 -2.29 -11.24 -24.75
C SER A 130 -1.32 -12.42 -24.69
N ILE A 131 -1.42 -13.23 -23.64
CA ILE A 131 -0.68 -14.49 -23.53
C ILE A 131 -1.59 -15.59 -24.07
N VAL A 132 -1.28 -16.08 -25.27
CA VAL A 132 -2.21 -16.90 -26.08
C VAL A 132 -2.20 -18.37 -25.65
N ASN A 133 -1.01 -18.93 -25.40
CA ASN A 133 -0.82 -20.31 -24.98
C ASN A 133 0.00 -20.37 -23.70
N THR A 134 0.13 -21.57 -23.13
CA THR A 134 0.90 -21.81 -21.91
C THR A 134 2.35 -21.33 -22.06
N VAL A 135 2.79 -20.51 -21.10
CA VAL A 135 4.17 -20.04 -20.95
C VAL A 135 4.71 -20.64 -19.65
N THR A 136 5.50 -21.70 -19.74
CA THR A 136 6.14 -22.31 -18.58
C THR A 136 7.40 -21.53 -18.22
N LEU A 137 7.43 -20.96 -17.02
CA LEU A 137 8.59 -20.22 -16.50
C LEU A 137 9.44 -21.14 -15.62
N GLU A 138 10.73 -21.22 -15.89
CA GLU A 138 11.70 -21.94 -15.03
C GLU A 138 12.37 -21.01 -14.01
N GLY A 139 12.30 -19.69 -14.22
CA GLY A 139 12.85 -18.67 -13.32
C GLY A 139 11.78 -17.81 -12.67
N ALA A 140 11.84 -17.65 -11.35
CA ALA A 140 10.88 -16.81 -10.61
C ALA A 140 10.98 -15.30 -10.93
N HIS A 141 12.11 -14.83 -11.43
CA HIS A 141 12.39 -13.42 -11.72
C HIS A 141 11.85 -12.94 -13.07
N LEU A 142 11.39 -13.85 -13.92
CA LEU A 142 11.15 -13.61 -15.35
C LEU A 142 10.02 -12.60 -15.64
N LEU A 143 9.11 -12.36 -14.69
CA LEU A 143 8.04 -11.36 -14.81
C LEU A 143 8.44 -9.95 -14.31
N ASN A 144 9.64 -9.79 -13.75
CA ASN A 144 10.10 -8.51 -13.24
C ASN A 144 10.17 -7.46 -14.37
N GLY A 145 9.51 -6.33 -14.15
CA GLY A 145 9.50 -5.20 -15.10
C GLY A 145 8.89 -5.51 -16.47
N MET A 146 8.11 -6.60 -16.60
CA MET A 146 7.59 -7.07 -17.89
C MET A 146 6.90 -5.96 -18.71
N PHE A 147 6.17 -5.06 -18.05
CA PHE A 147 5.49 -3.92 -18.67
C PHE A 147 5.90 -2.57 -18.06
N SER A 148 7.03 -2.48 -17.32
CA SER A 148 7.39 -1.22 -16.67
C SER A 148 7.55 -0.07 -17.68
N ASP A 149 7.23 1.15 -17.26
CA ASP A 149 7.37 2.38 -18.04
C ASP A 149 6.57 2.41 -19.36
N ALA A 150 5.76 1.37 -19.65
CA ALA A 150 4.80 1.34 -20.75
C ALA A 150 3.61 2.23 -20.40
N SER A 151 3.78 3.54 -20.56
CA SER A 151 2.88 4.52 -19.94
C SER A 151 1.46 4.52 -20.50
N GLU A 152 1.27 4.00 -21.72
CA GLU A 152 -0.02 3.80 -22.36
C GLU A 152 -0.57 2.38 -22.17
N PHE A 153 0.13 1.49 -21.45
CA PHE A 153 -0.30 0.11 -21.26
C PHE A 153 -1.52 0.03 -20.33
N THR A 154 -2.64 -0.48 -20.84
CA THR A 154 -3.93 -0.50 -20.14
C THR A 154 -4.39 -1.91 -19.77
N LYS A 155 -3.94 -2.95 -20.48
CA LYS A 155 -4.55 -4.28 -20.33
C LYS A 155 -3.60 -5.44 -20.60
N VAL A 156 -3.69 -6.48 -19.77
CA VAL A 156 -3.11 -7.80 -20.03
C VAL A 156 -4.16 -8.89 -19.85
N GLU A 157 -4.26 -9.80 -20.83
CA GLU A 157 -5.09 -11.00 -20.74
C GLU A 157 -4.26 -12.27 -20.89
N GLY A 158 -4.72 -13.35 -20.27
CA GLY A 158 -4.07 -14.65 -20.34
C GLY A 158 -2.98 -14.84 -19.27
N LEU A 159 -2.97 -14.07 -18.19
CA LEU A 159 -2.05 -14.31 -17.07
C LEU A 159 -2.20 -15.74 -16.51
N GLY A 160 -3.39 -16.32 -16.58
CA GLY A 160 -3.62 -17.73 -16.21
C GLY A 160 -2.92 -18.76 -17.10
N ASN A 161 -2.39 -18.36 -18.26
CA ASN A 161 -1.57 -19.22 -19.11
C ASN A 161 -0.09 -19.26 -18.66
N ILE A 162 0.30 -18.44 -17.69
CA ILE A 162 1.65 -18.52 -17.11
C ILE A 162 1.70 -19.71 -16.15
N ASP A 163 2.53 -20.69 -16.48
CA ASP A 163 2.75 -21.88 -15.69
C ASP A 163 4.02 -21.75 -14.85
N PHE A 164 3.85 -21.80 -13.53
CA PHE A 164 4.93 -21.74 -12.53
C PHE A 164 5.34 -23.13 -12.05
N SER A 165 4.92 -24.23 -12.70
CA SER A 165 5.15 -25.61 -12.24
C SER A 165 6.63 -25.97 -12.05
N GLN A 166 7.52 -25.34 -12.82
CA GLN A 166 8.96 -25.61 -12.77
C GLN A 166 9.72 -24.83 -11.70
N ILE A 167 9.06 -23.89 -11.01
CA ILE A 167 9.68 -23.12 -9.92
C ILE A 167 9.44 -23.88 -8.59
N PRO A 168 10.39 -24.01 -7.67
CA PRO A 168 10.15 -24.63 -6.35
C PRO A 168 9.09 -23.90 -5.51
N LEU A 169 8.18 -24.60 -4.82
CA LEU A 169 7.05 -24.00 -4.09
C LEU A 169 7.45 -23.00 -3.00
N ASP A 170 8.63 -23.17 -2.42
CA ASP A 170 9.25 -22.31 -1.41
C ASP A 170 9.93 -21.06 -2.02
N GLN A 171 10.13 -21.03 -3.34
CA GLN A 171 10.63 -19.88 -4.04
C GLN A 171 9.49 -18.90 -4.37
N PRO A 172 9.55 -17.63 -3.88
CA PRO A 172 8.55 -16.62 -4.22
C PRO A 172 8.56 -16.31 -5.71
N ILE A 173 7.37 -16.05 -6.30
CA ILE A 173 7.27 -15.51 -7.66
C ILE A 173 7.51 -14.00 -7.61
N GLU A 174 8.38 -13.50 -8.47
CA GLU A 174 8.77 -12.10 -8.50
C GLU A 174 7.94 -11.33 -9.54
N PHE A 175 7.13 -10.39 -9.05
CA PHE A 175 6.36 -9.43 -9.84
C PHE A 175 6.93 -8.01 -9.70
N MET A 176 8.23 -7.91 -9.37
CA MET A 176 8.86 -6.63 -9.05
C MET A 176 8.73 -5.67 -10.23
N ARG A 177 8.21 -4.48 -9.98
CA ARG A 177 8.05 -3.41 -11.00
C ARG A 177 7.24 -3.82 -12.23
N MET A 178 6.51 -4.95 -12.21
CA MET A 178 5.89 -5.53 -13.41
C MET A 178 5.02 -4.54 -14.19
N PHE A 179 4.28 -3.69 -13.47
CA PHE A 179 3.40 -2.66 -14.03
C PHE A 179 3.81 -1.24 -13.62
N GLU A 180 5.06 -1.02 -13.19
CA GLU A 180 5.49 0.31 -12.77
C GLU A 180 5.31 1.32 -13.91
N GLY A 181 4.76 2.50 -13.65
CA GLY A 181 4.62 3.57 -14.65
C GLY A 181 3.55 3.35 -15.71
N THR A 182 2.78 2.25 -15.66
CA THR A 182 1.73 1.93 -16.63
C THR A 182 0.40 2.65 -16.37
N SER A 183 -0.53 2.58 -17.32
CA SER A 183 -1.92 2.99 -17.15
C SER A 183 -2.86 1.79 -16.93
N LEU A 184 -2.37 0.71 -16.31
CA LEU A 184 -3.08 -0.58 -16.21
C LEU A 184 -4.49 -0.44 -15.62
N GLU A 185 -5.50 -0.76 -16.41
CA GLU A 185 -6.91 -0.77 -16.05
C GLU A 185 -7.42 -2.18 -15.73
N SER A 186 -6.90 -3.20 -16.42
CA SER A 186 -7.36 -4.58 -16.24
C SER A 186 -6.25 -5.62 -16.42
N ALA A 187 -6.29 -6.63 -15.56
CA ALA A 187 -5.45 -7.82 -15.59
C ALA A 187 -6.23 -8.98 -14.97
N ASP A 188 -6.18 -10.16 -15.57
CA ASP A 188 -6.90 -11.35 -15.10
C ASP A 188 -6.14 -12.10 -13.98
N PHE A 189 -5.80 -11.37 -12.91
CA PHE A 189 -5.12 -11.92 -11.72
C PHE A 189 -5.88 -13.08 -11.06
N ASP A 190 -7.19 -13.15 -11.23
CA ASP A 190 -8.05 -14.23 -10.75
C ASP A 190 -7.76 -15.58 -11.39
N LYS A 191 -7.15 -15.58 -12.58
CA LYS A 191 -6.77 -16.80 -13.31
C LYS A 191 -5.36 -17.28 -13.00
N LEU A 192 -4.54 -16.52 -12.28
CA LEU A 192 -3.19 -16.94 -11.91
C LEU A 192 -3.22 -18.17 -11.00
N ASN A 193 -2.56 -19.25 -11.42
CA ASN A 193 -2.37 -20.42 -10.58
C ASN A 193 -1.07 -20.30 -9.76
N LEU A 194 -1.14 -19.60 -8.62
CA LEU A 194 -0.01 -19.43 -7.69
C LEU A 194 0.15 -20.59 -6.70
N GLN A 195 -0.76 -21.56 -6.65
CA GLN A 195 -0.80 -22.61 -5.62
C GLN A 195 -0.59 -22.02 -4.20
N ASP A 196 0.36 -22.53 -3.42
CA ASP A 196 0.73 -22.01 -2.09
C ASP A 196 1.95 -21.07 -2.12
N ARG A 197 2.40 -20.65 -3.31
CA ARG A 197 3.58 -19.81 -3.45
C ARG A 197 3.39 -18.45 -2.80
N LYS A 198 4.52 -17.97 -2.28
CA LYS A 198 4.72 -16.57 -1.90
C LYS A 198 4.98 -15.71 -3.13
N ILE A 199 4.82 -14.40 -2.98
CA ILE A 199 5.02 -13.43 -4.05
C ILE A 199 5.83 -12.22 -3.57
N ASN A 200 6.69 -11.71 -4.42
CA ASN A 200 7.31 -10.39 -4.24
C ASN A 200 6.62 -9.42 -5.18
N VAL A 201 5.96 -8.39 -4.62
CA VAL A 201 5.24 -7.37 -5.38
C VAL A 201 5.86 -5.98 -5.19
N SER A 202 7.13 -5.93 -4.81
CA SER A 202 7.83 -4.65 -4.61
C SER A 202 7.74 -3.77 -5.85
N ARG A 203 7.28 -2.53 -5.66
CA ARG A 203 7.04 -1.53 -6.72
C ARG A 203 6.16 -2.00 -7.89
N MET A 204 5.41 -3.10 -7.75
CA MET A 204 4.64 -3.69 -8.86
C MET A 204 3.69 -2.69 -9.52
N PHE A 205 3.09 -1.78 -8.74
CA PHE A 205 2.18 -0.73 -9.21
C PHE A 205 2.70 0.69 -8.90
N ALA A 206 4.01 0.84 -8.71
CA ALA A 206 4.61 2.16 -8.53
C ALA A 206 4.32 3.04 -9.76
N GLN A 207 4.06 4.33 -9.57
CA GLN A 207 3.83 5.32 -10.63
C GLN A 207 2.68 4.98 -11.60
N THR A 208 1.84 3.99 -11.28
CA THR A 208 0.69 3.64 -12.10
C THR A 208 -0.29 4.80 -12.18
N ARG A 209 -0.90 4.98 -13.35
CA ARG A 209 -1.83 6.09 -13.64
C ARG A 209 -3.29 5.72 -13.44
N SER A 210 -3.58 4.44 -13.21
CA SER A 210 -4.95 3.99 -12.97
C SER A 210 -5.41 4.34 -11.55
N PRO A 211 -6.61 4.92 -11.39
CA PRO A 211 -7.19 5.21 -10.09
C PRO A 211 -7.73 3.96 -9.37
N LYS A 212 -7.88 2.84 -10.07
CA LYS A 212 -8.48 1.60 -9.54
C LYS A 212 -7.88 0.38 -10.23
N ILE A 213 -7.22 -0.48 -9.44
CA ILE A 213 -6.77 -1.80 -9.86
C ILE A 213 -7.24 -2.78 -8.80
N ASP A 214 -7.96 -3.84 -9.21
CA ASP A 214 -8.34 -4.91 -8.29
C ASP A 214 -7.19 -5.91 -8.18
N ILE A 215 -6.53 -5.91 -7.02
CA ILE A 215 -5.42 -6.81 -6.70
C ILE A 215 -5.79 -7.86 -5.65
N SER A 216 -7.09 -7.99 -5.33
CA SER A 216 -7.57 -8.88 -4.27
C SER A 216 -7.21 -10.35 -4.52
N TYR A 217 -7.18 -10.77 -5.79
CA TYR A 217 -6.80 -12.12 -6.19
C TYR A 217 -5.32 -12.45 -5.93
N LEU A 218 -4.45 -11.45 -5.84
CA LEU A 218 -3.04 -11.65 -5.46
C LEU A 218 -2.89 -12.04 -3.99
N LYS A 219 -3.91 -11.82 -3.14
CA LYS A 219 -3.90 -12.19 -1.71
C LYS A 219 -2.62 -11.71 -1.01
N ILE A 220 -2.24 -10.45 -1.25
CA ILE A 220 -0.97 -9.86 -0.78
C ILE A 220 -0.80 -10.02 0.74
N GLU A 221 -1.90 -9.97 1.47
CA GLU A 221 -1.98 -10.11 2.91
C GLU A 221 -1.61 -11.52 3.41
N GLN A 222 -1.67 -12.55 2.55
CA GLN A 222 -1.27 -13.93 2.90
C GLN A 222 -0.01 -14.39 2.17
N ARG A 223 0.23 -13.87 0.96
CA ARG A 223 1.28 -14.36 0.06
C ARG A 223 2.51 -13.47 -0.02
N ALA A 224 2.39 -12.17 0.22
CA ALA A 224 3.49 -11.28 -0.06
C ALA A 224 4.66 -11.48 0.93
N VAL A 225 5.88 -11.53 0.41
CA VAL A 225 7.13 -11.48 1.19
C VAL A 225 7.73 -10.07 1.19
N ASP A 226 7.47 -9.29 0.14
CA ASP A 226 7.90 -7.90 0.02
C ASP A 226 6.84 -7.07 -0.73
N ILE A 227 6.49 -5.93 -0.14
CA ILE A 227 5.54 -4.94 -0.63
C ILE A 227 6.16 -3.53 -0.69
N THR A 228 7.48 -3.43 -0.57
CA THR A 228 8.22 -2.16 -0.55
C THR A 228 7.88 -1.34 -1.78
N GLY A 229 7.42 -0.11 -1.57
CA GLY A 229 7.09 0.81 -2.66
C GLY A 229 5.93 0.37 -3.57
N LEU A 230 5.07 -0.58 -3.16
CA LEU A 230 4.04 -1.20 -4.01
C LEU A 230 3.23 -0.19 -4.84
N PHE A 231 2.86 0.96 -4.28
CA PHE A 231 2.12 2.04 -4.96
C PHE A 231 2.90 3.36 -5.02
N SER A 232 4.21 3.34 -4.78
CA SER A 232 5.04 4.55 -4.72
C SER A 232 4.89 5.39 -6.00
N GLY A 233 4.54 6.66 -5.86
CA GLY A 233 4.38 7.63 -6.94
C GLY A 233 3.06 7.51 -7.69
N ASN A 234 2.11 6.65 -7.26
CA ASN A 234 0.79 6.58 -7.88
C ASN A 234 0.01 7.88 -7.58
N LYS A 235 -0.11 8.74 -8.61
CA LYS A 235 -0.78 10.04 -8.51
C LYS A 235 -2.30 9.98 -8.61
N PHE A 236 -2.90 8.80 -8.76
CA PHE A 236 -4.33 8.62 -9.05
C PHE A 236 -5.07 7.79 -8.01
N LEU A 237 -4.35 7.03 -7.16
CA LEU A 237 -4.90 6.25 -6.07
C LEU A 237 -5.54 7.17 -5.03
N LYS A 238 -6.86 7.10 -4.87
CA LYS A 238 -7.63 7.95 -3.95
C LYS A 238 -7.78 7.34 -2.56
N SER A 239 -7.86 6.02 -2.47
CA SER A 239 -8.06 5.27 -1.22
C SER A 239 -7.51 3.86 -1.34
N MET A 240 -7.07 3.29 -0.22
CA MET A 240 -6.65 1.89 -0.11
C MET A 240 -7.29 1.26 1.14
N GLU A 241 -7.84 0.06 0.99
CA GLU A 241 -8.32 -0.77 2.08
C GLU A 241 -7.74 -2.19 1.97
N ILE A 242 -7.00 -2.61 2.99
CA ILE A 242 -6.66 -4.02 3.24
C ILE A 242 -7.41 -4.44 4.50
N ARG A 243 -7.95 -5.67 4.49
CA ARG A 243 -8.75 -6.23 5.59
C ARG A 243 -7.95 -7.18 6.46
N SER A 244 -8.40 -7.35 7.69
CA SER A 244 -7.74 -8.05 8.79
C SER A 244 -7.04 -9.34 8.38
N ALA A 245 -5.73 -9.28 8.37
CA ALA A 245 -4.86 -10.40 8.08
C ALA A 245 -3.56 -10.30 8.88
N ILE A 246 -2.93 -11.46 9.09
CA ILE A 246 -1.61 -11.57 9.71
C ILE A 246 -0.66 -12.09 8.65
N ASN A 247 0.43 -11.36 8.40
CA ASN A 247 1.50 -11.76 7.50
C ASN A 247 2.83 -11.77 8.26
N HIS A 248 3.46 -12.94 8.37
CA HIS A 248 4.74 -13.12 9.07
C HIS A 248 5.98 -12.92 8.18
N ASP A 249 5.77 -12.79 6.87
CA ASP A 249 6.84 -12.76 5.88
C ASP A 249 7.28 -11.34 5.56
N ILE A 250 6.36 -10.37 5.57
CA ILE A 250 6.65 -8.96 5.30
C ILE A 250 7.54 -8.37 6.40
N LYS A 251 8.77 -7.98 6.02
CA LYS A 251 9.77 -7.37 6.92
C LYS A 251 9.85 -5.84 6.83
N SER A 252 9.23 -5.23 5.81
CA SER A 252 9.30 -3.79 5.54
C SER A 252 7.98 -3.28 4.99
N LEU A 253 7.50 -2.15 5.53
CA LEU A 253 6.39 -1.36 5.01
C LEU A 253 6.87 -0.06 4.34
N ALA A 254 8.17 0.00 4.00
CA ALA A 254 8.81 1.21 3.51
C ALA A 254 8.23 1.66 2.17
N GLY A 255 7.98 2.97 2.06
CA GLY A 255 7.64 3.64 0.82
C GLY A 255 6.34 3.22 0.12
N ILE A 256 5.49 2.37 0.73
CA ILE A 256 4.32 1.76 0.05
C ILE A 256 3.49 2.81 -0.69
N PHE A 257 3.23 3.97 -0.07
CA PHE A 257 2.45 5.06 -0.63
C PHE A 257 3.25 6.34 -0.87
N SER A 258 4.59 6.29 -0.82
CA SER A 258 5.42 7.48 -1.04
C SER A 258 5.03 8.17 -2.35
N GLY A 259 4.80 9.49 -2.35
CA GLY A 259 4.42 10.27 -3.52
C GLY A 259 2.99 10.04 -4.03
N CYS A 260 2.11 9.37 -3.28
CA CYS A 260 0.70 9.21 -3.65
C CYS A 260 -0.10 10.50 -3.42
N GLU A 261 0.05 11.48 -4.32
CA GLU A 261 -0.49 12.83 -4.13
C GLU A 261 -2.02 12.91 -4.10
N SER A 262 -2.75 11.97 -4.71
CA SER A 262 -4.22 11.92 -4.70
C SER A 262 -4.83 11.13 -3.55
N LEU A 263 -4.00 10.45 -2.75
CA LEU A 263 -4.46 9.58 -1.68
C LEU A 263 -5.08 10.42 -0.56
N LYS A 264 -6.37 10.22 -0.28
CA LYS A 264 -7.12 10.99 0.73
C LYS A 264 -7.20 10.28 2.07
N SER A 265 -7.29 8.95 2.05
CA SER A 265 -7.41 8.12 3.24
C SER A 265 -6.79 6.75 3.02
N VAL A 266 -6.14 6.22 4.04
CA VAL A 266 -5.64 4.83 4.07
C VAL A 266 -6.21 4.11 5.28
N ARG A 267 -6.77 2.93 5.03
CA ARG A 267 -7.14 1.94 6.05
C ARG A 267 -6.33 0.68 5.81
N TRP A 268 -5.36 0.42 6.68
CA TRP A 268 -4.43 -0.69 6.51
C TRP A 268 -4.51 -1.67 7.68
N ASP A 269 -5.32 -2.71 7.51
CA ASP A 269 -5.58 -3.72 8.54
C ASP A 269 -4.73 -4.98 8.34
N LEU A 270 -3.41 -4.79 8.28
CA LEU A 270 -2.45 -5.86 8.12
C LEU A 270 -1.51 -5.88 9.32
N THR A 271 -1.53 -6.99 10.07
CA THR A 271 -0.57 -7.25 11.14
C THR A 271 0.68 -7.88 10.54
N THR A 272 1.80 -7.16 10.63
CA THR A 272 3.13 -7.62 10.18
C THR A 272 4.10 -7.64 11.37
N PRO A 273 4.06 -8.68 12.23
CA PRO A 273 4.81 -8.69 13.49
C PRO A 273 6.31 -8.56 13.32
N GLU A 274 6.80 -8.96 12.15
CA GLU A 274 8.20 -8.98 11.76
C GLU A 274 8.66 -7.72 11.00
N ALA A 275 7.75 -6.77 10.75
CA ALA A 275 8.11 -5.53 10.08
C ALA A 275 9.01 -4.67 10.98
N THR A 276 10.08 -4.11 10.39
CA THR A 276 11.06 -3.28 11.11
C THR A 276 11.14 -1.84 10.60
N SER A 277 10.39 -1.52 9.55
CA SER A 277 10.49 -0.23 8.84
C SER A 277 9.13 0.23 8.33
N ILE A 278 8.80 1.50 8.61
CA ILE A 278 7.78 2.30 7.91
C ILE A 278 8.42 3.52 7.22
N ALA A 279 9.74 3.47 6.98
CA ALA A 279 10.49 4.58 6.39
C ALA A 279 9.84 5.05 5.08
N GLY A 280 9.59 6.35 5.00
CA GLY A 280 8.96 7.04 3.88
C GLY A 280 7.59 6.49 3.43
N MET A 281 6.87 5.71 4.26
CA MET A 281 5.64 5.02 3.86
C MET A 281 4.61 5.96 3.23
N PHE A 282 4.49 7.20 3.72
CA PHE A 282 3.57 8.23 3.22
C PHE A 282 4.30 9.51 2.78
N THR A 283 5.62 9.49 2.54
CA THR A 283 6.36 10.69 2.11
C THR A 283 5.64 11.40 0.95
N ASN A 284 5.46 12.71 0.98
CA ASN A 284 4.81 13.51 -0.05
C ASN A 284 3.36 13.11 -0.41
N CYS A 285 2.61 12.45 0.49
CA CYS A 285 1.16 12.26 0.34
C CYS A 285 0.39 13.55 0.67
N LYS A 286 0.47 14.55 -0.21
CA LYS A 286 0.03 15.94 0.05
C LYS A 286 -1.46 16.13 0.34
N ASN A 287 -2.32 15.22 -0.13
CA ASN A 287 -3.77 15.29 0.10
C ASN A 287 -4.30 14.28 1.13
N LEU A 288 -3.41 13.54 1.80
CA LEU A 288 -3.79 12.55 2.80
C LEU A 288 -4.31 13.27 4.05
N LYS A 289 -5.53 12.92 4.46
CA LYS A 289 -6.24 13.53 5.58
C LYS A 289 -6.23 12.66 6.83
N ILE A 290 -6.41 11.36 6.61
CA ILE A 290 -6.54 10.36 7.67
C ILE A 290 -5.59 9.20 7.39
N ILE A 291 -4.78 8.88 8.39
CA ILE A 291 -3.91 7.70 8.41
C ILE A 291 -4.40 6.77 9.52
N ASP A 292 -4.98 5.63 9.16
CA ASP A 292 -5.31 4.55 10.09
C ASP A 292 -4.45 3.31 9.81
N ILE A 293 -3.39 3.19 10.60
CA ILE A 293 -2.48 2.03 10.63
C ILE A 293 -2.49 1.37 12.02
N SER A 294 -3.58 1.54 12.77
CA SER A 294 -3.71 1.10 14.17
C SER A 294 -3.62 -0.42 14.35
N CYS A 295 -3.82 -1.17 13.27
CA CYS A 295 -3.79 -2.63 13.23
C CYS A 295 -2.44 -3.19 12.76
N VAL A 296 -1.49 -2.31 12.39
CA VAL A 296 -0.11 -2.70 12.15
C VAL A 296 0.53 -2.99 13.51
N LYS A 297 0.47 -4.25 13.93
CA LYS A 297 1.29 -4.76 15.04
C LYS A 297 2.64 -5.15 14.47
N ALA A 298 3.61 -4.25 14.62
CA ALA A 298 5.01 -4.50 14.31
C ALA A 298 5.79 -4.32 15.62
N LYS A 299 6.60 -5.32 15.98
CA LYS A 299 7.27 -5.37 17.29
C LYS A 299 8.57 -4.54 17.33
N HIS A 300 9.14 -4.24 16.17
CA HIS A 300 10.52 -3.73 16.09
C HIS A 300 10.67 -2.61 15.05
N ILE A 301 9.74 -1.65 15.04
CA ILE A 301 9.84 -0.50 14.12
C ILE A 301 11.01 0.39 14.57
N ALA A 302 12.17 0.17 13.95
CA ALA A 302 13.39 0.93 14.18
C ALA A 302 13.64 2.02 13.12
N ARG A 303 12.95 1.93 11.97
CA ARG A 303 13.12 2.87 10.84
C ARG A 303 11.81 3.57 10.50
N THR A 304 11.76 4.86 10.80
CA THR A 304 10.60 5.75 10.63
C THR A 304 10.95 7.03 9.88
N GLN A 305 12.17 7.13 9.33
CA GLN A 305 12.64 8.34 8.66
C GLN A 305 11.65 8.73 7.56
N GLU A 306 11.29 10.01 7.53
CA GLU A 306 10.39 10.60 6.54
C GLU A 306 9.01 9.95 6.42
N ALA A 307 8.60 9.04 7.31
CA ALA A 307 7.37 8.23 7.17
C ALA A 307 6.12 9.08 6.87
N PHE A 308 6.06 10.32 7.38
CA PHE A 308 4.98 11.28 7.16
C PHE A 308 5.47 12.63 6.60
N SER A 309 6.69 12.69 6.05
CA SER A 309 7.23 13.92 5.46
C SER A 309 6.33 14.41 4.32
N GLY A 310 6.04 15.71 4.23
CA GLY A 310 5.16 16.26 3.19
C GLY A 310 3.66 15.93 3.33
N CYS A 311 3.23 15.28 4.41
CA CYS A 311 1.81 14.96 4.70
C CYS A 311 1.04 16.15 5.32
N HIS A 312 1.01 17.29 4.64
CA HIS A 312 0.59 18.57 5.24
C HIS A 312 -0.88 18.63 5.72
N LYS A 313 -1.77 17.86 5.09
CA LYS A 313 -3.23 17.86 5.35
C LYS A 313 -3.69 16.77 6.32
N VAL A 314 -2.78 15.98 6.89
CA VAL A 314 -3.17 14.91 7.82
C VAL A 314 -3.64 15.57 9.11
N HIS A 315 -4.94 15.44 9.41
CA HIS A 315 -5.53 15.94 10.65
C HIS A 315 -5.76 14.84 11.68
N SER A 316 -5.72 13.56 11.28
CA SER A 316 -5.92 12.42 12.17
C SER A 316 -4.98 11.26 11.86
N LEU A 317 -4.22 10.84 12.88
CA LEU A 317 -3.26 9.75 12.82
C LEU A 317 -3.56 8.70 13.89
N TYR A 318 -3.76 7.44 13.48
CA TYR A 318 -4.03 6.32 14.37
C TYR A 318 -2.90 5.28 14.23
N LEU A 319 -2.05 5.19 15.26
CA LEU A 319 -0.88 4.29 15.31
C LEU A 319 -1.13 3.01 16.12
N GLY A 320 -2.21 2.97 16.92
CA GLY A 320 -2.59 1.79 17.70
C GLY A 320 -1.47 1.29 18.62
N ASN A 321 -1.23 -0.03 18.57
CA ASN A 321 -0.25 -0.72 19.43
C ASN A 321 1.09 -0.95 18.73
N MET A 322 1.49 -0.08 17.81
CA MET A 322 2.81 -0.18 17.17
C MET A 322 3.93 -0.05 18.20
N GLU A 323 4.90 -0.97 18.16
CA GLU A 323 6.06 -0.96 19.04
C GLU A 323 7.26 -0.38 18.29
N PHE A 324 7.67 0.82 18.71
CA PHE A 324 8.80 1.56 18.14
C PHE A 324 10.12 1.17 18.83
N ASP A 325 10.41 -0.12 18.92
CA ASP A 325 11.66 -0.61 19.49
C ASP A 325 12.83 -0.37 18.53
N GLY A 326 13.95 0.14 19.03
CA GLY A 326 15.16 0.36 18.24
C GLY A 326 15.24 1.72 17.55
N LEU A 327 14.34 2.67 17.83
CA LEU A 327 14.48 4.06 17.36
C LEU A 327 15.81 4.69 17.80
N GLU A 328 16.29 4.32 18.99
CA GLU A 328 17.58 4.72 19.54
C GLU A 328 18.79 4.18 18.76
N LEU A 329 18.59 3.12 17.96
CA LEU A 329 19.62 2.49 17.13
C LEU A 329 19.65 3.06 15.71
N ALA A 330 18.79 4.02 15.39
CA ALA A 330 18.76 4.63 14.07
C ALA A 330 20.13 5.29 13.75
N PRO A 331 20.72 5.04 12.56
CA PRO A 331 22.04 5.57 12.20
C PRO A 331 22.07 7.10 12.03
N TYR A 332 20.90 7.75 12.01
CA TYR A 332 20.73 9.19 11.96
C TYR A 332 19.98 9.64 13.21
N LYS A 333 20.29 10.84 13.73
CA LYS A 333 19.54 11.46 14.83
C LYS A 333 18.09 11.66 14.41
N PHE A 334 17.23 10.71 14.75
CA PHE A 334 15.80 10.79 14.55
C PHE A 334 15.18 11.35 15.83
N TYR A 335 14.44 12.45 15.71
CA TYR A 335 13.66 12.98 16.83
C TYR A 335 12.19 12.62 16.64
N ALA A 336 11.49 12.23 17.71
CA ALA A 336 10.05 11.95 17.62
C ALA A 336 9.25 13.16 17.09
N GLY A 337 9.70 14.39 17.38
CA GLY A 337 9.13 15.60 16.80
C GLY A 337 9.20 15.65 15.27
N ASP A 338 10.26 15.09 14.65
CA ASP A 338 10.40 15.05 13.19
C ASP A 338 9.37 14.13 12.54
N ALA A 339 8.86 13.13 13.26
CA ALA A 339 7.79 12.25 12.78
C ALA A 339 6.51 13.04 12.48
N PHE A 340 6.23 14.08 13.27
CA PHE A 340 4.99 14.85 13.21
C PHE A 340 5.15 16.24 12.60
N LYS A 341 6.38 16.77 12.54
CA LYS A 341 6.72 18.14 12.12
C LYS A 341 6.14 18.58 10.78
N SER A 342 5.93 17.63 9.86
CA SER A 342 5.44 17.93 8.50
C SER A 342 3.90 17.94 8.38
N MET A 343 3.17 17.55 9.41
CA MET A 343 1.70 17.46 9.41
C MET A 343 1.09 18.71 10.07
N TYR A 344 0.94 19.78 9.30
CA TYR A 344 0.53 21.10 9.81
C TYR A 344 -0.92 21.16 10.31
N GLU A 345 -1.79 20.32 9.75
CA GLU A 345 -3.20 20.22 10.14
C GLU A 345 -3.44 19.17 11.25
N LEU A 346 -2.38 18.54 11.78
CA LEU A 346 -2.50 17.44 12.73
C LEU A 346 -3.22 17.89 14.00
N ASN A 347 -4.40 17.32 14.23
CA ASN A 347 -5.26 17.65 15.36
C ASN A 347 -5.47 16.46 16.30
N VAL A 348 -5.49 15.25 15.76
CA VAL A 348 -5.76 14.02 16.52
C VAL A 348 -4.63 13.02 16.29
N VAL A 349 -4.10 12.49 17.39
CA VAL A 349 -3.21 11.32 17.36
C VAL A 349 -3.72 10.28 18.35
N GLN A 350 -3.90 9.04 17.91
CA GLN A 350 -4.25 7.92 18.77
C GLN A 350 -3.15 6.88 18.77
N MET A 351 -2.67 6.49 19.95
CA MET A 351 -1.66 5.45 20.09
C MET A 351 -1.68 4.84 21.50
N SER A 352 -1.03 3.69 21.65
CA SER A 352 -0.85 3.03 22.94
C SER A 352 0.12 3.79 23.85
N ARG A 353 0.02 3.54 25.16
CA ARG A 353 0.98 4.02 26.16
C ARG A 353 2.42 3.63 25.81
N ASN A 354 2.62 2.40 25.33
CA ASN A 354 3.92 1.88 24.95
C ASN A 354 4.51 2.66 23.76
N ALA A 355 3.70 2.90 22.73
CA ALA A 355 4.10 3.72 21.58
C ALA A 355 4.54 5.14 22.01
N MET A 356 3.75 5.81 22.87
CA MET A 356 4.10 7.14 23.38
C MET A 356 5.42 7.15 24.15
N THR A 357 5.68 6.12 24.97
CA THR A 357 6.91 6.05 25.78
C THR A 357 8.15 5.88 24.91
N LYS A 358 8.05 5.11 23.82
CA LYS A 358 9.15 4.92 22.86
C LYS A 358 9.39 6.17 22.00
N LEU A 359 8.33 6.90 21.65
CA LEU A 359 8.50 8.21 21.03
C LEU A 359 9.12 9.21 22.01
N LEU A 360 8.77 9.16 23.30
CA LEU A 360 9.37 10.03 24.32
C LEU A 360 10.88 9.80 24.47
N SER A 361 11.38 8.56 24.33
CA SER A 361 12.82 8.29 24.49
C SER A 361 13.69 8.91 23.41
N VAL A 362 13.11 9.30 22.27
CA VAL A 362 13.79 10.03 21.19
C VAL A 362 13.21 11.43 20.98
N TYR A 363 12.46 11.96 21.95
CA TYR A 363 11.91 13.31 21.91
C TYR A 363 12.94 14.33 22.40
N ASP A 364 13.14 15.40 21.61
CA ASP A 364 14.00 16.53 21.99
C ASP A 364 13.16 17.82 21.97
N ALA A 365 12.88 18.35 23.17
CA ALA A 365 12.09 19.55 23.36
C ALA A 365 12.72 20.82 22.78
N ALA A 366 14.06 20.87 22.68
CA ALA A 366 14.77 22.01 22.10
C ALA A 366 14.73 21.97 20.56
N ALA A 367 14.77 20.78 19.97
CA ALA A 367 14.66 20.59 18.52
C ALA A 367 13.21 20.71 18.01
N ALA A 368 12.21 20.43 18.86
CA ALA A 368 10.79 20.45 18.51
C ALA A 368 9.93 21.27 19.50
N PRO A 369 10.23 22.56 19.70
CA PRO A 369 9.47 23.41 20.61
C PRO A 369 8.03 23.56 20.11
N TYR A 370 7.06 23.41 21.02
CA TYR A 370 5.63 23.53 20.73
C TYR A 370 5.08 22.52 19.70
N SER A 371 5.70 21.35 19.59
CA SER A 371 5.25 20.29 18.69
C SER A 371 4.06 19.53 19.27
N PHE A 372 2.98 19.45 18.50
CA PHE A 372 1.91 18.49 18.76
C PHE A 372 2.32 17.11 18.22
N PRO A 373 2.07 16.01 18.96
CA PRO A 373 1.57 15.97 20.34
C PRO A 373 2.71 16.12 21.37
N GLY A 374 2.48 16.88 22.45
CA GLY A 374 3.40 16.79 23.61
C GLY A 374 3.63 18.04 24.43
N ASP A 375 2.82 19.08 24.30
CA ASP A 375 2.95 20.30 25.10
C ASP A 375 1.62 20.68 25.76
N PHE A 376 1.57 21.89 26.32
CA PHE A 376 0.40 22.47 26.96
C PHE A 376 -0.83 22.62 26.04
N LYS A 377 -0.65 22.46 24.72
CA LYS A 377 -1.74 22.42 23.75
C LYS A 377 -2.33 21.02 23.58
N THR A 378 -1.87 19.99 24.30
CA THR A 378 -2.42 18.63 24.19
C THR A 378 -3.44 18.35 25.29
N THR A 379 -4.69 18.08 24.89
CA THR A 379 -5.67 17.35 25.71
C THR A 379 -5.59 15.86 25.40
N TRP A 380 -5.87 15.01 26.38
CA TRP A 380 -5.85 13.56 26.20
C TRP A 380 -7.09 12.91 26.80
N LYS A 381 -7.52 11.83 26.16
CA LYS A 381 -8.47 10.85 26.67
C LYS A 381 -7.78 9.49 26.69
N LYS A 382 -7.70 8.87 27.86
CA LYS A 382 -7.15 7.53 28.08
C LYS A 382 -8.28 6.53 28.21
N ILE A 383 -8.12 5.36 27.62
CA ILE A 383 -9.00 4.21 27.81
C ILE A 383 -8.14 3.02 28.22
N ASP A 384 -8.46 2.41 29.36
CA ASP A 384 -7.89 1.14 29.78
C ASP A 384 -8.64 0.01 29.06
N LEU A 385 -7.95 -0.77 28.24
CA LEU A 385 -8.60 -1.82 27.43
C LEU A 385 -9.05 -3.04 28.25
N ARG A 386 -8.62 -3.19 29.50
CA ARG A 386 -9.02 -4.28 30.39
C ARG A 386 -10.30 -3.95 31.14
N THR A 387 -10.41 -2.71 31.61
CA THR A 387 -11.55 -2.24 32.42
C THR A 387 -12.56 -1.44 31.62
N MET A 388 -12.20 -0.99 30.42
CA MET A 388 -12.92 -0.01 29.61
C MET A 388 -13.14 1.33 30.33
N HIS A 389 -12.38 1.60 31.40
CA HIS A 389 -12.46 2.86 32.13
C HIS A 389 -11.85 4.00 31.32
N GLU A 390 -12.51 5.16 31.34
CA GLU A 390 -12.07 6.36 30.64
C GLU A 390 -11.59 7.43 31.62
N GLU A 391 -10.43 8.00 31.33
CA GLU A 391 -9.89 9.17 32.02
C GLU A 391 -9.58 10.28 31.01
N ARG A 392 -9.59 11.53 31.44
CA ARG A 392 -9.29 12.69 30.59
C ARG A 392 -8.42 13.68 31.34
N GLY A 393 -7.63 14.45 30.60
CA GLY A 393 -6.86 15.55 31.15
C GLY A 393 -6.14 16.36 30.09
N THR A 394 -5.20 17.17 30.55
CA THR A 394 -4.28 17.96 29.75
C THR A 394 -2.85 17.53 30.03
N TRP A 395 -1.97 17.63 29.06
CA TRP A 395 -0.53 17.52 29.30
C TRP A 395 0.06 18.91 29.50
N THR A 396 1.10 19.00 30.32
CA THR A 396 2.00 20.16 30.35
C THR A 396 3.28 19.88 29.57
N HIS A 397 3.74 18.62 29.61
CA HIS A 397 4.91 18.13 28.88
C HIS A 397 4.67 16.71 28.34
N PHE A 398 5.32 16.34 27.24
CA PHE A 398 5.21 14.99 26.66
C PHE A 398 5.65 13.89 27.66
N SER A 399 6.56 14.23 28.58
CA SER A 399 7.00 13.35 29.66
C SER A 399 5.90 12.99 30.68
N ASP A 400 4.74 13.65 30.65
CA ASP A 400 3.58 13.33 31.50
C ASP A 400 3.05 11.91 31.27
N VAL A 401 3.35 11.29 30.13
CA VAL A 401 3.06 9.87 29.88
C VAL A 401 3.65 8.95 30.96
N ASN A 402 4.76 9.34 31.59
CA ASN A 402 5.41 8.56 32.66
C ASN A 402 4.60 8.53 33.96
N LYS A 403 3.59 9.40 34.12
CA LYS A 403 2.69 9.39 35.28
C LYS A 403 1.69 8.23 35.24
N PHE A 404 1.50 7.62 34.08
CA PHE A 404 0.58 6.49 33.91
C PHE A 404 1.33 5.17 34.10
N PRO A 405 0.74 4.19 34.82
CA PRO A 405 1.32 2.87 34.98
C PRO A 405 1.52 2.20 33.61
N GLN A 406 2.38 1.18 33.57
CA GLN A 406 2.48 0.33 32.39
C GLN A 406 1.22 -0.55 32.29
N GLY A 407 0.55 -0.52 31.14
CA GLY A 407 -0.66 -1.28 30.89
C GLY A 407 -1.09 -1.28 29.43
N ASP A 408 -2.29 -1.81 29.18
CA ASP A 408 -2.91 -1.86 27.86
C ASP A 408 -3.78 -0.61 27.64
N GLU A 409 -3.23 0.58 27.86
CA GLU A 409 -3.96 1.84 27.69
C GLU A 409 -3.77 2.45 26.31
N ILE A 410 -4.84 3.04 25.80
CA ILE A 410 -4.88 3.78 24.55
C ILE A 410 -5.19 5.22 24.84
N PHE A 411 -4.39 6.10 24.25
CA PHE A 411 -4.56 7.53 24.39
C PHE A 411 -5.00 8.12 23.07
N LYS A 412 -6.07 8.89 23.11
CA LYS A 412 -6.47 9.83 22.07
C LYS A 412 -6.02 11.22 22.49
N LEU A 413 -5.01 11.73 21.81
CA LEU A 413 -4.43 13.05 21.98
C LEU A 413 -5.11 14.01 21.01
N LYS A 414 -5.49 15.19 21.48
CA LYS A 414 -6.14 16.21 20.67
C LYS A 414 -5.55 17.59 20.95
N MET A 415 -5.34 18.39 19.89
CA MET A 415 -5.01 19.81 20.05
C MET A 415 -6.14 20.52 20.82
N ALA A 416 -5.77 21.26 21.86
CA ALA A 416 -6.66 22.14 22.58
C ALA A 416 -7.05 23.29 21.64
N ASN A 417 -8.35 23.46 21.43
CA ASN A 417 -8.86 24.67 20.79
C ASN A 417 -8.69 25.81 21.80
N TYR A 418 -7.81 26.76 21.51
CA TYR A 418 -7.69 28.00 22.27
C TYR A 418 -8.72 29.03 21.81
#